data_AF-A0A352CPA2-F1
#
_entry.id   AF-A0A352CPA2-F1
#
_cell.length_a   1.000
_cell.length_b   1.000
_cell.length_c   1.000
_cell.angle_alpha   90.00
_cell.angle_beta   90.00
_cell.angle_gamma   90.00
#
_symmetry.space_group_name_H-M   'P 1'
#
loop_
_entity.id
_entity.type
_entity.pdbx_description
1 polymer ?
#
loop_
_entity_poly.entity_id
_entity_poly.type
_entity_poly.pdbx_seq_one_letter_code
_entity_poly.pdbx_strand_id
1 'polypeptide(L)' 'MKSELTIQFAGKDSTESKLISDAKADYKAKGNKPSDIKKLELYVQPENSIVYYVVNDGAFNGEFQL' A
#
# COMPACT_ATOMS: atom_id res chain seq x y z
N MET A 1 2.78 18.47 14.26
CA MET A 1 1.52 18.48 13.47
C MET A 1 1.22 17.04 13.11
N LYS A 2 0.00 16.53 13.38
CA LYS A 2 -0.44 15.21 12.91
C LYS A 2 -1.39 15.44 11.74
N SER A 3 -1.12 14.83 10.60
CA SER A 3 -1.97 14.82 9.42
C SER A 3 -2.37 13.38 9.11
N GLU A 4 -3.57 13.20 8.59
CA GLU A 4 -4.11 11.91 8.20
C GLU A 4 -4.72 12.04 6.80
N LEU A 5 -4.53 11.03 5.97
CA LEU A 5 -5.09 10.94 4.62
C LEU A 5 -5.97 9.70 4.55
N THR A 6 -7.20 9.88 4.05
CA THR A 6 -8.18 8.81 3.87
C THR A 6 -8.70 8.84 2.45
N ILE A 7 -8.70 7.68 1.80
CA ILE A 7 -9.36 7.46 0.51
C ILE A 7 -10.76 6.93 0.78
N GLN A 8 -11.77 7.66 0.29
CA GLN A 8 -13.17 7.26 0.36
C GLN A 8 -13.69 6.97 -1.03
N PHE A 9 -14.14 5.75 -1.28
CA PHE A 9 -14.70 5.36 -2.57
C PHE A 9 -15.78 4.29 -2.40
N ALA A 10 -16.91 4.45 -3.09
CA ALA A 10 -18.04 3.51 -3.07
C ALA A 10 -18.51 3.13 -1.64
N GLY A 11 -18.47 4.07 -0.68
CA GLY A 11 -18.87 3.84 0.71
C GLY A 11 -17.85 3.09 1.56
N LYS A 12 -16.63 2.88 1.05
CA LYS A 12 -15.48 2.33 1.79
C LYS A 12 -14.49 3.45 2.12
N ASP A 13 -13.84 3.30 3.27
CA ASP A 13 -12.83 4.22 3.77
C ASP A 13 -11.53 3.46 4.03
N SER A 14 -10.44 3.88 3.40
CA SER A 14 -9.10 3.30 3.56
C SER A 14 -8.09 4.40 3.90
N THR A 15 -7.50 4.33 5.09
CA THR A 15 -6.48 5.31 5.53
C THR A 15 -5.12 4.99 4.93
N GLU A 16 -4.32 6.01 4.65
CA GLU A 16 -2.95 5.84 4.14
C GLU A 16 -2.12 4.91 5.04
N SER A 17 -2.23 5.08 6.37
CA SER A 17 -1.56 4.22 7.35
C SER A 17 -1.97 2.75 7.22
N LYS A 18 -3.26 2.49 6.98
CA LYS A 18 -3.76 1.13 6.73
C LYS A 18 -3.18 0.56 5.44
N LEU A 19 -3.19 1.33 4.36
CA LEU A 19 -2.65 0.88 3.07
C LEU A 19 -1.15 0.58 3.12
N ILE A 20 -0.38 1.39 3.85
CA ILE A 20 1.05 1.11 4.12
C ILE A 20 1.22 -0.20 4.90
N SER A 21 0.37 -0.43 5.90
CA SER A 21 0.39 -1.66 6.69
C SER A 21 0.08 -2.89 5.83
N ASP A 22 -0.96 -2.82 5.00
CA ASP A 22 -1.38 -3.91 4.12
C ASP A 22 -0.30 -4.22 3.06
N ALA A 23 0.32 -3.21 2.46
CA ALA A 23 1.44 -3.39 1.53
C ALA A 23 2.63 -4.10 2.17
N LYS A 24 3.00 -3.71 3.40
CA LYS A 24 4.07 -4.37 4.17
C LYS A 24 3.73 -5.81 4.52
N ALA A 25 2.47 -6.09 4.83
CA ALA A 25 2.00 -7.43 5.14
C ALA A 25 2.06 -8.34 3.90
N ASP A 26 1.60 -7.86 2.74
CA ASP A 26 1.70 -8.59 1.47
C ASP A 26 3.16 -8.83 1.08
N TYR A 27 4.01 -7.80 1.16
CA TYR A 27 5.45 -7.92 0.89
C TYR A 27 6.12 -9.00 1.75
N LYS A 28 5.76 -9.06 3.05
CA LYS A 28 6.22 -10.09 3.97
C LYS A 28 5.68 -11.47 3.63
N ALA A 29 4.39 -11.57 3.30
CA ALA A 29 3.76 -12.82 2.91
C ALA A 29 4.40 -13.43 1.66
N LYS A 30 4.93 -12.58 0.77
CA LYS A 30 5.70 -12.97 -0.42
C LYS A 30 7.18 -13.31 -0.13
N GLY A 31 7.55 -13.47 1.13
CA GLY A 31 8.86 -13.96 1.56
C GLY A 31 9.93 -12.90 1.80
N ASN A 32 9.57 -11.62 1.65
CA ASN A 32 10.51 -10.53 1.85
C ASN A 32 10.51 -10.03 3.31
N LYS A 33 11.51 -9.21 3.68
CA LYS A 33 11.59 -8.61 5.01
C LYS A 33 11.15 -7.14 4.95
N PRO A 34 10.10 -6.73 5.67
CA PRO A 34 9.66 -5.32 5.69
C PRO A 34 10.73 -4.33 6.14
N SER A 35 11.73 -4.77 6.91
CA SER A 35 12.89 -3.96 7.30
C SER A 35 13.76 -3.53 6.12
N ASP A 36 13.68 -4.22 4.99
CA ASP A 36 14.50 -3.95 3.81
C ASP A 36 13.86 -2.87 2.90
N ILE A 37 12.64 -2.41 3.25
CA ILE A 37 11.94 -1.33 2.56
C ILE A 37 12.59 0.00 2.94
N LYS A 38 13.28 0.61 1.99
CA LYS A 38 13.83 1.98 2.08
C LYS A 38 12.87 3.01 1.48
N LYS A 39 12.13 2.60 0.45
CA LYS A 39 11.12 3.41 -0.24
C LYS A 39 9.91 2.54 -0.56
N LEU A 40 8.72 3.08 -0.32
CA LEU A 40 7.44 2.47 -0.64
C LEU A 40 6.58 3.50 -1.34
N GLU A 41 6.13 3.18 -2.54
CA GLU A 41 5.20 4.00 -3.33
C GLU A 41 3.88 3.24 -3.45
N LEU A 42 2.77 3.94 -3.23
CA LEU A 42 1.41 3.39 -3.29
C LEU A 42 0.64 4.11 -4.40
N TYR A 43 -0.01 3.33 -5.27
CA TYR A 43 -0.88 3.83 -6.31
C TYR A 43 -2.26 3.22 -6.09
N VAL A 44 -3.21 4.06 -5.70
CA VAL A 44 -4.59 3.62 -5.47
C VAL A 44 -5.37 3.82 -6.76
N GLN A 45 -6.01 2.77 -7.24
CA GLN A 45 -6.90 2.79 -8.39
C GLN A 45 -8.32 2.41 -7.93
N PRO A 46 -9.09 3.37 -7.38
CA PRO A 46 -10.39 3.10 -6.76
C PRO A 46 -11.40 2.49 -7.73
N GLU A 47 -11.37 2.88 -9.01
CA GLU A 47 -12.29 2.37 -10.03
C GLU A 47 -12.22 0.84 -10.20
N ASN A 48 -11.05 0.25 -9.94
CA ASN A 48 -10.83 -1.20 -9.96
C ASN A 48 -10.78 -1.82 -8.55
N SER A 49 -10.89 -1.00 -7.50
CA SER A 49 -10.67 -1.40 -6.10
C SER A 49 -9.32 -2.09 -5.87
N ILE A 50 -8.25 -1.60 -6.53
CA ILE A 50 -6.88 -2.13 -6.40
C ILE A 50 -5.95 -1.05 -5.86
N VAL A 51 -5.00 -1.49 -5.02
CA VAL A 51 -3.83 -0.72 -4.62
C VAL A 51 -2.59 -1.42 -5.14
N TYR A 52 -1.82 -0.73 -5.95
CA TYR A 52 -0.49 -1.17 -6.38
C TYR A 52 0.57 -0.57 -5.46
N TYR A 53 1.65 -1.30 -5.23
CA TYR A 53 2.79 -0.79 -4.50
C TYR A 53 4.12 -1.17 -5.14
N VAL A 54 5.08 -0.26 -5.01
CA VAL A 54 6.45 -0.41 -5.51
C VAL A 54 7.41 -0.24 -4.34
N VAL A 55 8.32 -1.20 -4.18
CA VAL A 55 9.35 -1.21 -3.13
C VAL A 55 10.70 -0.95 -3.77
N ASN A 56 11.48 -0.07 -3.14
CA ASN A 56 12.88 0.21 -3.48
C ASN A 56 13.09 0.45 -4.98
N ASP A 57 12.38 1.44 -5.54
CA ASP A 57 12.50 1.89 -6.94
C ASP A 57 12.33 0.75 -7.96
N GLY A 58 11.37 -0.15 -7.72
CA GLY A 58 11.02 -1.23 -8.63
C GLY A 58 11.70 -2.57 -8.35
N ALA A 59 12.49 -2.69 -7.27
CA ALA A 59 13.08 -3.97 -6.86
C ALA A 59 12.00 -5.03 -6.55
N PHE A 60 10.82 -4.60 -6.12
CA PHE A 60 9.66 -5.47 -5.95
C PHE A 60 8.37 -4.68 -6.19
N ASN A 61 7.41 -5.31 -6.86
CA ASN A 61 6.09 -4.75 -7.12
C ASN A 61 5.01 -5.71 -6.62
N GLY A 62 3.94 -5.17 -6.08
CA GLY A 62 2.79 -5.96 -5.66
C GLY A 62 1.48 -5.18 -5.78
N GLU A 63 0.39 -5.88 -5.51
CA GLU A 63 -0.95 -5.35 -5.55
C GLU A 63 -1.82 -6.06 -4.50
N PHE A 64 -2.84 -5.34 -4.01
CA PHE A 64 -3.85 -5.86 -3.10
C PHE A 64 -5.18 -5.11 -3.29
N GLN A 65 -6.27 -5.67 -2.75
CA GLN A 65 -7.59 -5.05 -2.81
C GLN A 65 -7.69 -3.83 -1.90
N LEU A 66 -8.31 -2.75 -2.40
CA LEU A 66 -8.59 -1.50 -1.68
C LEU A 66 -9.67 -1.64 -0.60
#